data_AF-A0A832GX79-F1
#
_entry.id   AF-A0A832GX79-F1
#
_cell.length_a   1.000
_cell.length_b   1.000
_cell.length_c   1.000
_cell.angle_alpha   90.00
_cell.angle_beta   90.00
_cell.angle_gamma   90.00
#
_symmetry.space_group_name_H-M   'P 1'
#
loop_
_entity.id
_entity.type
_entity.pdbx_description
1 polymer ?
#
loop_
_entity_poly.entity_id
_entity_poly.type
_entity_poly.pdbx_seq_one_letter_code
_entity_poly.pdbx_strand_id
1 'polypeptide(L)'
;MQFRLWTALSNVLSLAVERNLDYRDFFLATAAAYDGGRGSSLPIRALMRALEEEAASCPLEKARRHAWQLVRAGYSAVVLDCLGLPELYWFYAQLLKRGLRLAVYGYVNATGRTAGLLEEFQRASMREVAESLGGSKSSSLDRAVHKELGEPVSLEELARRAEEHLKTVVDEWVRQLTSLAAPFFVISDHGYDFAREGEKWYLAHGRNPNVLSKLAPLLVVNQPLR
;
A
#
# COMPACT_ATOMS: atom_id res chain seq x y z
N MET A 1 -19.73 -6.02 8.52
CA MET A 1 -19.47 -5.72 7.11
C MET A 1 -17.99 -5.59 6.74
N GLN A 2 -17.08 -5.43 7.71
CA GLN A 2 -15.61 -5.25 7.56
C GLN A 2 -14.84 -6.37 6.81
N PHE A 3 -15.45 -7.54 6.61
CA PHE A 3 -14.82 -8.63 5.87
C PHE A 3 -14.65 -8.33 4.38
N ARG A 4 -15.48 -7.46 3.79
CA ARG A 4 -15.49 -7.30 2.32
C ARG A 4 -14.23 -6.63 1.79
N LEU A 5 -13.83 -5.49 2.35
CA LEU A 5 -12.60 -4.81 1.90
C LEU A 5 -11.35 -5.67 2.11
N TRP A 6 -11.25 -6.33 3.27
CA TRP A 6 -10.12 -7.20 3.59
C TRP A 6 -10.07 -8.41 2.66
N THR A 7 -11.20 -9.08 2.46
CA THR A 7 -11.30 -10.20 1.51
C THR A 7 -11.00 -9.73 0.09
N ALA A 8 -11.51 -8.59 -0.36
CA ALA A 8 -11.21 -8.06 -1.69
C ALA A 8 -9.71 -7.79 -1.87
N LEU A 9 -9.08 -7.15 -0.89
CA LEU A 9 -7.65 -6.88 -0.92
C LEU A 9 -6.83 -8.16 -0.91
N SER A 10 -7.08 -9.07 0.03
CA SER A 10 -6.40 -10.36 0.10
C SER A 10 -6.56 -11.17 -1.19
N ASN A 11 -7.76 -11.21 -1.77
CA ASN A 11 -8.01 -11.90 -3.03
C ASN A 11 -7.20 -11.32 -4.20
N VAL A 12 -7.11 -9.98 -4.30
CA VAL A 12 -6.28 -9.33 -5.33
C VAL A 12 -4.82 -9.75 -5.19
N LEU A 13 -4.29 -9.69 -3.96
CA LEU A 13 -2.88 -10.02 -3.70
C LEU A 13 -2.58 -11.50 -3.92
N SER A 14 -3.40 -12.40 -3.38
CA SER A 14 -3.22 -13.85 -3.52
C SER A 14 -3.36 -14.29 -4.98
N LEU A 15 -4.36 -13.79 -5.71
CA LEU A 15 -4.53 -14.13 -7.12
C LEU A 15 -3.35 -13.67 -7.98
N ALA A 16 -2.78 -12.49 -7.69
CA ALA A 16 -1.61 -12.00 -8.40
C ALA A 16 -0.38 -12.91 -8.17
N VAL A 17 -0.20 -13.39 -6.94
CA VAL A 17 0.84 -14.39 -6.61
C VAL A 17 0.57 -15.72 -7.32
N GLU A 18 -0.65 -16.23 -7.29
CA GLU A 18 -1.05 -17.48 -7.99
C GLU A 18 -0.79 -17.40 -9.50
N ARG A 19 -0.95 -16.21 -10.09
CA ARG A 19 -0.67 -15.94 -11.50
C ARG A 19 0.80 -15.65 -11.79
N ASN A 20 1.68 -15.68 -10.79
CA ASN A 20 3.10 -15.38 -10.90
C ASN A 20 3.38 -14.02 -11.55
N LEU A 21 2.56 -13.01 -11.29
CA LEU A 21 2.79 -11.67 -11.83
C LEU A 21 4.08 -11.09 -11.24
N ASP A 22 4.91 -10.47 -12.06
CA ASP A 22 6.00 -9.65 -11.52
C ASP A 22 5.49 -8.26 -11.08
N TYR A 23 6.39 -7.41 -10.61
CA TYR A 23 6.02 -6.05 -10.18
C TYR A 23 5.44 -5.25 -11.35
N ARG A 24 6.08 -5.32 -12.52
CA ARG A 24 5.72 -4.56 -13.71
C ARG A 24 4.34 -4.97 -14.23
N ASP A 25 4.08 -6.27 -14.32
CA ASP A 25 2.79 -6.82 -14.74
C ASP A 25 1.65 -6.36 -13.84
N PHE A 26 1.87 -6.39 -12.51
CA PHE A 26 0.86 -5.97 -11.56
C PHE A 26 0.66 -4.44 -11.56
N PHE A 27 1.73 -3.68 -11.74
CA PHE A 27 1.67 -2.22 -11.92
C PHE A 27 0.84 -1.86 -13.16
N LEU A 28 1.10 -2.50 -14.31
CA LEU A 28 0.34 -2.31 -15.54
C LEU A 28 -1.12 -2.74 -15.40
N ALA A 29 -1.39 -3.85 -14.70
CA ALA A 29 -2.76 -4.28 -14.40
C ALA A 29 -3.52 -3.27 -13.53
N THR A 30 -2.81 -2.61 -12.60
CA THR A 30 -3.37 -1.53 -11.78
C THR A 30 -3.69 -0.30 -12.63
N ALA A 31 -2.77 0.14 -13.49
CA ALA A 31 -3.02 1.23 -14.44
C ALA A 31 -4.21 0.94 -15.38
N ALA A 32 -4.29 -0.29 -15.92
CA ALA A 32 -5.41 -0.72 -16.76
C ALA A 32 -6.74 -0.75 -15.99
N ALA A 33 -6.73 -1.01 -14.68
CA ALA A 33 -7.93 -0.92 -13.86
C ALA A 33 -8.48 0.51 -13.79
N TYR A 34 -7.59 1.50 -13.71
CA TYR A 34 -7.93 2.93 -13.74
C TYR A 34 -8.56 3.37 -15.07
N ASP A 35 -8.07 2.88 -16.20
CA ASP A 35 -8.62 3.22 -17.53
C ASP A 35 -9.87 2.40 -17.93
N GLY A 36 -10.34 1.51 -17.04
CA GLY A 36 -11.46 0.61 -17.33
C GLY A 36 -11.14 -0.57 -18.26
N GLY A 37 -9.86 -0.84 -18.57
CA GLY A 37 -9.42 -1.94 -19.44
C GLY A 37 -9.76 -3.33 -18.89
N ARG A 38 -10.08 -4.34 -19.71
CA ARG A 38 -10.55 -5.67 -19.25
C ARG A 38 -9.41 -6.62 -18.84
N GLY A 39 -9.72 -7.75 -18.16
CA GLY A 39 -8.75 -8.81 -17.82
C GLY A 39 -8.33 -8.88 -16.35
N SER A 40 -7.03 -9.04 -16.06
CA SER A 40 -6.43 -9.11 -14.71
C SER A 40 -6.73 -7.89 -13.82
N SER A 41 -7.25 -6.82 -14.40
CA SER A 41 -7.75 -5.61 -13.74
C SER A 41 -9.14 -5.78 -13.10
N LEU A 42 -9.90 -6.84 -13.40
CA LEU A 42 -11.24 -7.06 -12.84
C LEU A 42 -11.24 -7.23 -11.31
N PRO A 43 -10.37 -8.05 -10.70
CA PRO A 43 -10.23 -8.12 -9.24
C PRO A 43 -9.84 -6.77 -8.63
N ILE A 44 -8.93 -6.02 -9.27
CA ILE A 44 -8.53 -4.69 -8.81
C ILE A 44 -9.72 -3.73 -8.83
N ARG A 45 -10.56 -3.77 -9.89
CA ARG A 45 -11.81 -3.02 -9.92
C ARG A 45 -12.83 -3.45 -8.88
N ALA A 46 -12.85 -4.73 -8.50
CA ALA A 46 -13.71 -5.18 -7.41
C ALA A 46 -13.23 -4.61 -6.06
N LEU A 47 -11.91 -4.54 -5.84
CA LEU A 47 -11.32 -3.84 -4.70
C LEU A 47 -11.65 -2.34 -4.72
N MET A 48 -11.53 -1.68 -5.87
CA MET A 48 -11.93 -0.28 -6.04
C MET A 48 -13.39 -0.05 -5.63
N ARG A 49 -14.32 -0.87 -6.13
CA ARG A 49 -15.73 -0.77 -5.72
C ARG A 49 -15.93 -1.02 -4.22
N ALA A 50 -15.25 -2.00 -3.65
CA ALA A 50 -15.31 -2.26 -2.21
C ALA A 50 -14.81 -1.06 -1.40
N LEU A 51 -13.75 -0.37 -1.84
CA LEU A 51 -13.26 0.85 -1.20
C LEU A 51 -14.25 2.01 -1.30
N GLU A 52 -14.93 2.19 -2.44
CA GLU A 52 -15.98 3.21 -2.62
C GLU A 52 -17.17 2.94 -1.67
N GLU A 53 -17.61 1.69 -1.58
CA GLU A 53 -18.72 1.28 -0.71
C GLU A 53 -18.35 1.36 0.79
N GLU A 54 -17.11 1.02 1.16
CA GLU A 54 -16.65 0.96 2.54
C GLU A 54 -16.11 2.29 3.09
N ALA A 55 -16.02 3.34 2.26
CA ALA A 55 -15.52 4.66 2.67
C ALA A 55 -16.28 5.28 3.86
N ALA A 56 -17.50 4.79 4.16
CA ALA A 56 -18.30 5.20 5.30
C ALA A 56 -18.19 4.25 6.53
N SER A 57 -17.61 3.05 6.40
CA SER A 57 -17.70 1.96 7.41
C SER A 57 -16.37 1.41 7.93
N CYS A 58 -15.24 1.71 7.29
CA CYS A 58 -13.91 1.22 7.67
C CYS A 58 -12.94 2.37 8.02
N PRO A 59 -13.16 3.08 9.14
CA PRO A 59 -12.39 4.27 9.49
C PRO A 59 -10.95 3.93 9.91
N LEU A 60 -10.06 4.89 9.69
CA LEU A 60 -8.67 4.87 10.19
C LEU A 60 -8.59 4.60 11.71
N GLU A 61 -9.63 4.91 12.47
CA GLU A 61 -9.74 4.56 13.90
C GLU A 61 -9.51 3.07 14.17
N LYS A 62 -10.04 2.20 13.31
CA LYS A 62 -9.82 0.75 13.43
C LYS A 62 -8.37 0.38 13.13
N ALA A 63 -7.75 1.04 12.15
CA ALA A 63 -6.33 0.86 11.84
C ALA A 63 -5.47 1.25 13.05
N ARG A 64 -5.75 2.41 13.64
CA ARG A 64 -5.08 2.88 14.86
C ARG A 64 -5.24 1.89 16.01
N ARG A 65 -6.45 1.39 16.26
CA ARG A 65 -6.72 0.42 17.33
C ARG A 65 -5.93 -0.87 17.12
N HIS A 66 -5.94 -1.43 15.90
CA HIS A 66 -5.16 -2.62 15.56
C HIS A 66 -3.65 -2.38 15.70
N ALA A 67 -3.13 -1.24 15.23
CA ALA A 67 -1.72 -0.90 15.37
C ALA A 67 -1.29 -0.90 16.86
N TRP A 68 -2.08 -0.28 17.74
CA TRP A 68 -1.79 -0.30 19.18
C TRP A 68 -1.87 -1.69 19.81
N GLN A 69 -2.77 -2.55 19.34
CA GLN A 69 -2.84 -3.94 19.79
C GLN A 69 -1.58 -4.71 19.38
N LEU A 70 -1.09 -4.52 18.16
CA LEU A 70 0.14 -5.14 17.67
C LEU A 70 1.37 -4.66 18.45
N VAL A 71 1.47 -3.36 18.73
CA VAL A 71 2.55 -2.82 19.58
C VAL A 71 2.54 -3.48 20.97
N ARG A 72 1.36 -3.60 21.60
CA ARG A 72 1.23 -4.29 22.91
C ARG A 72 1.56 -5.78 22.84
N ALA A 73 1.39 -6.40 21.67
CA ALA A 73 1.78 -7.78 21.42
C ALA A 73 3.27 -7.94 21.05
N GLY A 74 4.06 -6.87 21.08
CA GLY A 74 5.51 -6.91 20.85
C GLY A 74 5.93 -6.80 19.39
N TYR A 75 5.07 -6.32 18.49
CA TYR A 75 5.42 -6.09 17.09
C TYR A 75 6.12 -4.74 16.91
N SER A 76 7.13 -4.73 16.05
CA SER A 76 7.78 -3.49 15.58
C SER A 76 6.99 -2.85 14.43
N ALA A 77 6.76 -1.55 14.50
CA ALA A 77 6.03 -0.81 13.48
C ALA A 77 6.97 -0.21 12.41
N VAL A 78 6.52 -0.23 11.16
CA VAL A 78 7.06 0.60 10.06
C VAL A 78 5.93 1.41 9.48
N VAL A 79 6.07 2.73 9.51
CA VAL A 79 5.11 3.66 8.92
C VAL A 79 5.67 4.11 7.57
N LEU A 80 5.03 3.66 6.50
CA LEU A 80 5.38 4.08 5.14
C LEU A 80 4.47 5.23 4.71
N ASP A 81 5.07 6.23 4.10
CA ASP A 81 4.38 7.31 3.40
C ASP A 81 4.18 6.86 1.95
N CYS A 82 2.96 6.95 1.42
CA CYS A 82 2.66 6.67 0.02
C CYS A 82 2.88 5.19 -0.41
N LEU A 83 2.34 4.22 0.34
CA LEU A 83 2.33 2.80 -0.09
C LEU A 83 1.16 2.52 -1.04
N GLY A 84 1.44 2.53 -2.35
CA GLY A 84 0.47 2.16 -3.39
C GLY A 84 0.14 0.67 -3.41
N LEU A 85 -0.93 0.32 -4.13
CA LEU A 85 -1.34 -1.08 -4.31
C LEU A 85 -0.24 -1.94 -4.98
N PRO A 86 0.51 -1.47 -6.00
CA PRO A 86 1.61 -2.24 -6.57
C PRO A 86 2.72 -2.54 -5.57
N GLU A 87 3.07 -1.58 -4.72
CA GLU A 87 4.11 -1.74 -3.70
C GLU A 87 3.65 -2.68 -2.59
N LEU A 88 2.39 -2.56 -2.15
CA LEU A 88 1.80 -3.49 -1.20
C LEU A 88 1.80 -4.92 -1.74
N TYR A 89 1.45 -5.11 -3.02
CA TYR A 89 1.54 -6.41 -3.68
C TYR A 89 2.96 -6.95 -3.67
N TRP A 90 3.93 -6.14 -4.05
CA TRP A 90 5.32 -6.59 -4.09
C TRP A 90 5.84 -6.95 -2.71
N PHE A 91 5.51 -6.15 -1.69
CA PHE A 91 5.81 -6.43 -0.29
C PHE A 91 5.25 -7.80 0.11
N TYR A 92 3.97 -8.02 -0.17
CA TYR A 92 3.27 -9.27 0.12
C TYR A 92 3.92 -10.48 -0.58
N ALA A 93 4.14 -10.39 -1.89
CA ALA A 93 4.72 -11.47 -2.69
C ALA A 93 6.15 -11.82 -2.22
N GLN A 94 6.97 -10.82 -1.92
CA GLN A 94 8.35 -11.02 -1.49
C GLN A 94 8.47 -11.65 -0.10
N LEU A 95 7.56 -11.31 0.82
CA LEU A 95 7.52 -11.93 2.13
C LEU A 95 6.98 -13.36 2.08
N LEU A 96 5.98 -13.65 1.23
CA LEU A 96 5.50 -15.02 1.01
C LEU A 96 6.60 -15.92 0.43
N LYS A 97 7.37 -15.43 -0.55
CA LYS A 97 8.53 -16.17 -1.11
C LYS A 97 9.56 -16.57 -0.05
N ARG A 98 9.60 -15.86 1.08
CA ARG A 98 10.48 -16.15 2.22
C ARG A 98 9.83 -17.05 3.27
N GLY A 99 8.64 -17.59 3.00
CA GLY A 99 7.91 -18.48 3.90
C GLY A 99 7.27 -17.79 5.10
N LEU A 100 7.11 -16.46 5.06
CA LEU A 100 6.50 -15.72 6.17
C LEU A 100 4.98 -15.82 6.14
N ARG A 101 4.37 -15.77 7.33
CA ARG A 101 2.91 -15.71 7.48
C ARG A 101 2.47 -14.26 7.52
N LEU A 102 1.51 -13.91 6.67
CA LEU A 102 1.07 -12.54 6.44
C LEU A 102 -0.44 -12.41 6.67
N ALA A 103 -0.85 -11.31 7.28
CA ALA A 103 -2.23 -10.85 7.28
C ALA A 103 -2.30 -9.43 6.72
N VAL A 104 -3.23 -9.17 5.81
CA VAL A 104 -3.40 -7.85 5.19
C VAL A 104 -4.77 -7.30 5.54
N TYR A 105 -4.77 -6.11 6.12
CA TYR A 105 -5.98 -5.39 6.49
C TYR A 105 -6.06 -4.12 5.65
N GLY A 106 -7.13 -3.99 4.87
CA GLY A 106 -7.44 -2.77 4.13
C GLY A 106 -8.25 -1.81 5.00
N TYR A 107 -7.76 -0.58 5.17
CA TYR A 107 -8.53 0.52 5.76
C TYR A 107 -8.71 1.63 4.74
N VAL A 108 -9.64 2.55 5.01
CA VAL A 108 -9.90 3.69 4.14
C VAL A 108 -9.54 4.98 4.85
N ASN A 109 -8.60 5.72 4.26
CA ASN A 109 -8.41 7.13 4.55
C ASN A 109 -9.34 7.92 3.63
N ALA A 110 -10.52 8.31 4.12
CA ALA A 110 -11.55 8.96 3.30
C ALA A 110 -11.05 10.25 2.62
N THR A 111 -10.11 10.94 3.25
CA THR A 111 -9.49 12.16 2.70
C THR A 111 -8.49 11.86 1.58
N GLY A 112 -7.91 10.64 1.55
CA GLY A 112 -6.80 10.27 0.68
C GLY A 112 -5.55 11.12 0.91
N ARG A 113 -5.36 11.64 2.12
CA ARG A 113 -4.29 12.59 2.49
C ARG A 113 -3.70 12.25 3.84
N THR A 114 -2.42 12.54 4.03
CA THR A 114 -1.71 12.33 5.30
C THR A 114 -2.40 12.98 6.49
N ALA A 115 -3.01 14.16 6.30
CA ALA A 115 -3.75 14.86 7.35
C ALA A 115 -4.81 13.99 8.04
N GLY A 116 -5.51 13.12 7.29
CA GLY A 116 -6.50 12.22 7.87
C GLY A 116 -5.90 11.18 8.84
N LEU A 117 -4.69 10.68 8.56
CA LEU A 117 -3.99 9.79 9.48
C LEU A 117 -3.47 10.54 10.71
N LEU A 118 -2.94 11.74 10.51
CA LEU A 118 -2.42 12.58 11.60
C LEU A 118 -3.51 12.96 12.61
N GLU A 119 -4.69 13.33 12.11
CA GLU A 119 -5.86 13.63 12.93
C GLU A 119 -6.28 12.40 13.76
N GLU A 120 -6.41 11.24 13.11
CA GLU A 120 -6.81 10.01 13.78
C GLU A 120 -5.80 9.57 14.86
N PHE A 121 -4.51 9.65 14.57
CA PHE A 121 -3.46 9.31 15.53
C PHE A 121 -3.17 10.42 16.55
N GLN A 122 -3.78 11.60 16.38
CA GLN A 122 -3.55 12.79 17.20
C GLN A 122 -2.06 13.15 17.27
N ARG A 123 -1.40 13.24 16.11
CA ARG A 123 0.03 13.56 15.97
C ARG A 123 0.23 14.70 14.98
N ALA A 124 1.31 15.46 15.13
CA ALA A 124 1.62 16.56 14.24
C ALA A 124 2.37 16.11 12.97
N SER A 125 2.97 14.92 12.98
CA SER A 125 3.70 14.39 11.83
C SER A 125 3.68 12.86 11.74
N MET A 126 3.92 12.33 10.55
CA MET A 126 4.08 10.88 10.33
C MET A 126 5.25 10.29 11.12
N ARG A 127 6.26 11.12 11.42
CA ARG A 127 7.38 10.72 12.26
C ARG A 127 6.91 10.47 13.69
N GLU A 128 6.12 11.38 14.24
CA GLU A 128 5.52 11.20 15.58
C GLU A 128 4.55 10.02 15.63
N VAL A 129 3.83 9.73 14.53
CA VAL A 129 3.03 8.50 14.42
C VAL A 129 3.93 7.27 14.59
N ALA A 130 5.01 7.18 13.83
CA ALA A 130 5.96 6.07 13.92
C ALA A 130 6.61 5.95 15.30
N GLU A 131 7.11 7.05 15.86
CA GLU A 131 7.72 7.08 17.19
C GLU A 131 6.72 6.64 18.27
N SER A 132 5.45 7.06 18.17
CA SER A 132 4.41 6.62 19.12
C SER A 132 4.12 5.11 19.04
N LEU A 133 4.29 4.51 17.86
CA LEU A 133 4.18 3.06 17.67
C LEU A 133 5.48 2.31 17.96
N GLY A 134 6.51 2.97 18.50
CA GLY A 134 7.82 2.36 18.78
C GLY A 134 8.57 1.92 17.52
N GLY A 135 8.28 2.57 16.39
CA GLY A 135 8.74 2.17 15.06
C GLY A 135 9.50 3.26 14.31
N SER A 136 9.64 3.07 13.00
CA SER A 136 10.32 4.01 12.09
C SER A 136 9.41 4.50 10.96
N LYS A 137 9.67 5.71 10.46
CA LYS A 137 9.01 6.29 9.28
C LYS A 137 9.90 6.13 8.05
N SER A 138 9.29 5.81 6.90
CA SER A 138 9.90 6.02 5.58
C SER A 138 9.08 6.99 4.73
N SER A 139 9.74 7.91 4.04
CA SER A 139 9.15 8.72 2.95
C SER A 139 9.78 8.43 1.60
N SER A 140 10.49 7.30 1.45
CA SER A 140 11.20 7.00 0.20
C SER A 140 10.26 6.75 -0.98
N LEU A 141 9.09 6.14 -0.75
CA LEU A 141 8.07 5.95 -1.80
C LEU A 141 7.47 7.29 -2.23
N ASP A 142 7.01 8.10 -1.29
CA ASP A 142 6.51 9.46 -1.55
C ASP A 142 7.52 10.31 -2.35
N ARG A 143 8.78 10.32 -1.93
CA ARG A 143 9.85 11.02 -2.66
C ARG A 143 10.05 10.48 -4.08
N ALA A 144 10.01 9.16 -4.27
CA ALA A 144 10.14 8.56 -5.60
C ALA A 144 8.96 8.98 -6.48
N VAL A 145 7.72 8.87 -6.01
CA VAL A 145 6.53 9.31 -6.73
C VAL A 145 6.67 10.76 -7.19
N HIS A 146 7.07 11.67 -6.29
CA HIS A 146 7.20 13.09 -6.61
C HIS A 146 8.35 13.42 -7.57
N LYS A 147 9.49 12.75 -7.44
CA LYS A 147 10.70 13.11 -8.20
C LYS A 147 10.85 12.40 -9.53
N GLU A 148 10.46 11.13 -9.58
CA GLU A 148 10.81 10.24 -10.70
C GLU A 148 9.58 9.87 -11.55
N LEU A 149 8.38 9.86 -10.92
CA LEU A 149 7.16 9.36 -11.53
C LEU A 149 6.06 10.42 -11.73
N GLY A 150 6.33 11.67 -11.36
CA GLY A 150 5.38 12.78 -11.47
C GLY A 150 5.26 13.39 -12.87
N GLU A 151 6.17 13.05 -13.79
CA GLU A 151 6.19 13.59 -15.15
C GLU A 151 5.40 12.70 -16.13
N PRO A 152 4.53 13.28 -17.00
CA PRO A 152 3.81 12.53 -18.01
C PRO A 152 4.73 11.85 -19.04
N VAL A 153 4.69 10.52 -19.10
CA VAL A 153 5.47 9.66 -20.02
C VAL A 153 4.60 8.55 -20.63
N SER A 154 5.12 7.68 -21.50
CA SER A 154 4.33 6.50 -21.92
C SER A 154 4.11 5.55 -20.75
N LEU A 155 3.06 4.72 -20.81
CA LEU A 155 2.77 3.77 -19.73
C LEU A 155 3.91 2.77 -19.51
N GLU A 156 4.56 2.33 -20.58
CA GLU A 156 5.70 1.40 -20.53
C GLU A 156 6.92 2.03 -19.85
N GLU A 157 7.17 3.32 -20.12
CA GLU A 157 8.24 4.08 -19.49
C GLU A 157 7.92 4.33 -18.01
N LEU A 158 6.67 4.67 -17.68
CA LEU A 158 6.24 4.82 -16.30
C LEU A 158 6.43 3.51 -15.51
N ALA A 159 6.05 2.37 -16.09
CA ALA A 159 6.21 1.07 -15.47
C ALA A 159 7.70 0.71 -15.26
N ARG A 160 8.58 1.05 -16.22
CA ARG A 160 10.03 0.90 -16.06
C ARG A 160 10.56 1.74 -14.90
N ARG A 161 10.18 3.02 -14.81
CA ARG A 161 10.58 3.90 -13.69
C ARG A 161 10.06 3.40 -12.35
N ALA A 162 8.84 2.87 -12.31
CA ALA A 162 8.26 2.32 -11.09
C ALA A 162 9.05 1.11 -10.60
N GLU A 163 9.48 0.24 -11.51
CA GLU A 163 10.35 -0.89 -11.21
C GLU A 163 11.74 -0.46 -10.73
N GLU A 164 12.31 0.61 -11.31
CA GLU A 164 13.63 1.11 -10.91
C GLU A 164 13.61 1.80 -9.55
N HIS A 165 12.53 2.52 -9.23
CA HIS A 165 12.49 3.41 -8.07
C HIS A 165 11.59 2.89 -6.94
N LEU A 166 10.33 2.53 -7.20
CA LEU A 166 9.38 2.14 -6.15
C LEU A 166 9.63 0.70 -5.67
N LYS A 167 9.79 -0.23 -6.61
CA LYS A 167 10.11 -1.63 -6.29
C LYS A 167 11.43 -1.74 -5.53
N THR A 168 12.46 -1.00 -5.92
CA THR A 168 13.75 -0.98 -5.21
C THR A 168 13.60 -0.56 -3.75
N VAL A 169 12.78 0.46 -3.46
CA VAL A 169 12.48 0.87 -2.08
C VAL A 169 11.81 -0.26 -1.29
N VAL A 170 10.85 -0.97 -1.90
CA VAL A 170 10.19 -2.11 -1.26
C VAL A 170 11.17 -3.26 -1.01
N ASP A 171 12.04 -3.58 -1.98
CA ASP A 171 13.05 -4.63 -1.84
C ASP A 171 14.02 -4.35 -0.68
N GLU A 172 14.43 -3.08 -0.52
CA GLU A 172 15.26 -2.65 0.60
C GLU A 172 14.57 -2.86 1.95
N TRP A 173 13.30 -2.47 2.06
CA TRP A 173 12.50 -2.68 3.27
C TRP A 173 12.31 -4.15 3.59
N VAL A 174 11.95 -4.98 2.60
CA VAL A 174 11.80 -6.42 2.80
C VAL A 174 13.11 -7.03 3.32
N ARG A 175 14.26 -6.67 2.74
CA ARG A 175 15.57 -7.14 3.21
C ARG A 175 15.85 -6.71 4.66
N GLN A 176 15.58 -5.45 5.01
CA GLN A 176 15.80 -4.96 6.37
C GLN A 176 14.90 -5.66 7.39
N LEU A 177 13.59 -5.77 7.10
CA LEU A 177 12.63 -6.31 8.07
C LEU A 177 12.75 -7.82 8.25
N THR A 178 13.14 -8.54 7.20
CA THR A 178 13.39 -10.00 7.30
C THR A 178 14.65 -10.33 8.11
N SER A 179 15.54 -9.35 8.33
CA SER A 179 16.70 -9.50 9.22
C SER A 179 16.37 -9.33 10.71
N LEU A 180 15.19 -8.78 11.03
CA LEU A 180 14.75 -8.63 12.42
C LEU A 180 14.47 -10.01 13.03
N ALA A 181 14.59 -10.13 14.35
CA ALA A 181 14.18 -11.34 15.08
C ALA A 181 12.74 -11.27 15.61
N ALA A 182 12.08 -10.12 15.42
CA ALA A 182 10.77 -9.83 15.96
C ALA A 182 9.72 -9.79 14.84
N PRO A 183 8.46 -10.12 15.15
CA PRO A 183 7.37 -9.87 14.22
C PRO A 183 7.20 -8.36 14.01
N PHE A 184 6.69 -7.97 12.84
CA PHE A 184 6.57 -6.57 12.48
C PHE A 184 5.26 -6.31 11.74
N PHE A 185 4.86 -5.06 11.67
CA PHE A 185 3.77 -4.63 10.79
C PHE A 185 4.15 -3.37 10.04
N VAL A 186 3.61 -3.26 8.83
CA VAL A 186 3.70 -2.08 7.98
C VAL A 186 2.34 -1.39 7.99
N ILE A 187 2.31 -0.08 8.17
CA ILE A 187 1.11 0.75 8.05
C ILE A 187 1.40 1.93 7.12
N SER A 188 0.43 2.28 6.29
CA SER A 188 0.49 3.47 5.42
C SER A 188 -0.79 4.28 5.54
N ASP A 189 -0.68 5.58 5.33
CA ASP A 189 -1.78 6.55 5.38
C ASP A 189 -2.62 6.59 4.11
N HIS A 190 -1.97 6.50 2.95
CA HIS A 190 -2.57 6.46 1.62
C HIS A 190 -1.55 5.95 0.57
N GLY A 191 -2.01 5.74 -0.66
CA GLY A 191 -1.18 5.51 -1.83
C GLY A 191 -1.11 6.73 -2.77
N TYR A 192 -0.82 6.48 -4.05
CA TYR A 192 -0.87 7.46 -5.14
C TYR A 192 -1.95 7.08 -6.16
N ASP A 193 -2.29 8.03 -7.04
CA ASP A 193 -3.17 7.80 -8.17
C ASP A 193 -2.39 7.65 -9.49
N PHE A 194 -2.95 6.89 -10.42
CA PHE A 194 -2.55 6.94 -11.81
C PHE A 194 -3.31 8.09 -12.49
N ALA A 195 -2.57 9.01 -13.09
CA ALA A 195 -3.10 10.16 -13.81
C ALA A 195 -2.69 10.13 -15.28
N ARG A 196 -3.44 10.86 -16.12
CA ARG A 196 -3.25 10.85 -17.57
C ARG A 196 -3.37 12.25 -18.18
N GLU A 197 -2.48 12.53 -19.14
CA GLU A 197 -2.48 13.71 -20.01
C GLU A 197 -2.40 13.27 -21.47
N GLY A 198 -3.54 13.25 -22.16
CA GLY A 198 -3.64 12.61 -23.47
C GLY A 198 -3.36 11.11 -23.37
N GLU A 199 -2.34 10.64 -24.08
CA GLU A 199 -1.87 9.24 -24.06
C GLU A 199 -0.77 9.00 -23.01
N LYS A 200 -0.32 10.05 -22.29
CA LYS A 200 0.77 9.96 -21.33
C LYS A 200 0.27 9.74 -19.91
N TRP A 201 1.01 8.96 -19.14
CA TRP A 201 0.73 8.54 -17.78
C TRP A 201 1.76 9.08 -16.79
N TYR A 202 1.32 9.32 -15.57
CA TYR A 202 2.17 9.68 -14.44
C TYR A 202 1.50 9.31 -13.11
N LEU A 203 2.25 9.36 -12.02
CA LEU A 203 1.75 9.16 -10.66
C LEU A 203 1.60 10.50 -9.95
N ALA A 204 0.50 10.66 -9.21
CA ALA A 204 0.24 11.90 -8.49
C ALA A 204 -0.55 11.68 -7.20
N HIS A 205 -0.39 12.64 -6.29
CA HIS A 205 -1.30 12.87 -5.17
C HIS A 205 -2.34 13.89 -5.63
N GLY A 206 -3.43 13.43 -6.24
CA GLY A 206 -4.45 14.32 -6.79
C GLY A 206 -5.04 15.27 -5.74
N ARG A 207 -5.48 16.46 -6.14
CA ARG A 207 -6.29 17.34 -5.25
C ARG A 207 -7.59 16.65 -4.81
N ASN A 208 -8.10 15.77 -5.67
CA ASN A 208 -9.22 14.86 -5.41
C ASN A 208 -8.70 13.42 -5.55
N PRO A 209 -8.21 12.82 -4.45
CA PRO A 209 -7.66 11.47 -4.48
C PRO A 209 -8.69 10.46 -4.99
N ASN A 210 -8.28 9.61 -5.94
CA ASN A 210 -9.11 8.50 -6.42
C ASN A 210 -9.27 7.44 -5.32
N VAL A 211 -10.05 6.40 -5.58
CA VAL A 211 -10.36 5.37 -4.61
C VAL A 211 -9.14 4.57 -4.16
N LEU A 212 -8.19 4.23 -5.06
CA LEU A 212 -7.04 3.42 -4.66
C LEU A 212 -6.02 4.20 -3.83
N SER A 213 -5.85 5.51 -4.06
CA SER A 213 -5.02 6.31 -3.15
C SER A 213 -5.61 6.35 -1.75
N LYS A 214 -6.93 6.26 -1.57
CA LYS A 214 -7.56 6.18 -0.23
C LYS A 214 -7.31 4.88 0.52
N LEU A 215 -6.72 3.86 -0.11
CA LEU A 215 -6.33 2.63 0.59
C LEU A 215 -5.22 2.95 1.59
N ALA A 216 -5.47 2.66 2.86
CA ALA A 216 -4.54 2.80 3.97
C ALA A 216 -4.22 1.40 4.54
N PRO A 217 -3.33 0.63 3.90
CA PRO A 217 -3.13 -0.77 4.25
C PRO A 217 -2.36 -0.94 5.56
N LEU A 218 -2.67 -2.02 6.27
CA LEU A 218 -1.89 -2.55 7.38
C LEU A 218 -1.52 -4.00 7.08
N LEU A 219 -0.22 -4.27 6.95
CA LEU A 219 0.34 -5.60 6.70
C LEU A 219 1.00 -6.12 7.97
N VAL A 220 0.48 -7.20 8.55
CA VAL A 220 1.05 -7.86 9.74
C VAL A 220 1.86 -9.07 9.30
N VAL A 221 3.09 -9.18 9.82
CA VAL A 221 4.04 -10.20 9.43
C VAL A 221 4.51 -10.98 10.65
N ASN A 222 4.27 -12.28 10.62
CA ASN A 222 4.75 -13.21 11.62
C ASN A 222 5.94 -13.98 11.06
N GLN A 223 7.05 -13.96 11.81
CA GLN A 223 8.17 -14.83 11.50
C GLN A 223 7.81 -16.29 11.82
N PRO A 224 8.31 -17.27 11.05
CA PRO A 224 8.21 -18.67 11.45
C PRO A 224 8.83 -18.82 12.84
N LEU A 225 8.18 -19.60 13.70
CA LEU A 225 8.84 -20.08 14.91
C LEU A 225 10.08 -20.85 14.45
N ARG A 226 11.27 -20.37 14.83
CA ARG A 226 12.53 -21.09 14.60
C ARG A 226 12.59 -22.34 15.48
#